data_AF-A0A180ES31-F1
#
_entry.id   AF-A0A180ES31-F1
#
_cell.length_a   1.000
_cell.length_b   1.000
_cell.length_c   1.000
_cell.angle_alpha   90.00
_cell.angle_beta   90.00
_cell.angle_gamma   90.00
#
_symmetry.space_group_name_H-M   'P 1'
#
loop_
_entity.id
_entity.type
_entity.pdbx_description
1 polymer ?
#
loop_
_entity_poly.entity_id
_entity_poly.type
_entity_poly.pdbx_seq_one_letter_code
_entity_poly.pdbx_strand_id
1 'polypeptide(L)'
;MKAQQLLRIVTDLEGGIDPTTQHPFDLATSSIAVPDVRAALSELKLVLTEGSASNESIPDTLLLETHRELVALGYQPVPEQLVRVLRGSRSIADANLKAVTAYGTLRAKYSKRYIIQTIADFARRHSALFANSGVIAPKPKKERSPHLDLPFFREERFDKLTDEKALELKTEIDKLGFARPTDKLPEFKRRARKNYPRAYEPWTRAEHALLIETMCYTNDAERIATLFGRTAKSITDAGLKLIYNSKQNAA
;
A
#
# COMPACT_ATOMS: atom_id res chain seq x y z
N MET A 1 -20.61 3.02 30.72
CA MET A 1 -20.89 2.75 29.30
C MET A 1 -20.00 1.60 28.85
N LYS A 2 -20.51 0.55 28.18
CA LYS A 2 -19.68 -0.58 27.74
C LYS A 2 -18.88 -0.19 26.48
N ALA A 3 -17.65 -0.68 26.32
CA ALA A 3 -16.79 -0.35 25.15
C ALA A 3 -17.46 -0.66 23.79
N GLN A 4 -18.27 -1.73 23.74
CA GLN A 4 -19.09 -2.09 22.57
C GLN A 4 -20.17 -1.04 22.24
N GLN A 5 -20.73 -0.39 23.26
CA GLN A 5 -21.75 0.66 23.08
C GLN A 5 -21.12 1.95 22.53
N LEU A 6 -19.91 2.29 23.00
CA LEU A 6 -19.11 3.39 22.45
C LEU A 6 -18.67 3.12 21.00
N LEU A 7 -18.26 1.88 20.70
CA LEU A 7 -17.90 1.48 19.34
C LEU A 7 -19.08 1.59 18.37
N ARG A 8 -20.28 1.22 18.82
CA ARG A 8 -21.52 1.41 18.05
C ARG A 8 -21.78 2.89 17.78
N ILE A 9 -21.74 3.73 18.82
CA ILE A 9 -21.94 5.18 18.71
C ILE A 9 -20.95 5.81 17.71
N VAL A 10 -19.66 5.49 17.81
CA VAL A 10 -18.64 6.01 16.89
C VAL A 10 -18.87 5.53 15.45
N THR A 11 -19.31 4.27 15.27
CA THR A 11 -19.61 3.71 13.95
C THR A 11 -20.85 4.33 13.31
N ASP A 12 -21.89 4.58 14.10
CA ASP A 12 -23.13 5.23 13.66
C ASP A 12 -22.81 6.66 13.18
N LEU A 13 -22.03 7.41 13.98
CA LEU A 13 -21.61 8.77 13.64
C LEU A 13 -20.75 8.83 12.37
N GLU A 14 -19.76 7.95 12.20
CA GLU A 14 -18.96 7.84 10.97
C GLU A 14 -19.81 7.43 9.74
N GLY A 15 -20.92 6.73 9.97
CA GLY A 15 -21.86 6.27 8.95
C GLY A 15 -22.95 7.28 8.59
N GLY A 16 -23.01 8.43 9.27
CA GLY A 16 -24.05 9.44 9.04
C GLY A 16 -25.39 9.11 9.70
N ILE A 17 -25.36 8.34 10.79
CA ILE A 17 -26.55 7.95 11.57
C ILE A 17 -26.45 8.58 12.96
N ASP A 18 -27.48 9.30 13.38
CA ASP A 18 -27.56 9.84 14.73
C ASP A 18 -27.75 8.67 15.71
N PRO A 19 -26.82 8.42 16.64
CA PRO A 19 -26.89 7.29 17.55
C PRO A 19 -28.05 7.36 18.54
N THR A 20 -28.62 8.54 18.77
CA THR A 20 -29.73 8.79 19.72
C THR A 20 -31.09 8.61 19.06
N THR A 21 -31.25 9.08 17.83
CA THR A 21 -32.53 9.03 17.09
C THR A 21 -32.58 7.91 16.05
N GLN A 22 -31.43 7.31 15.70
CA GLN A 22 -31.26 6.28 14.66
C GLN A 22 -31.70 6.73 13.26
N HIS A 23 -31.78 8.05 13.05
CA HIS A 23 -32.08 8.65 11.76
C HIS A 23 -30.80 9.10 11.05
N PRO A 24 -30.76 9.02 9.70
CA PRO A 24 -29.64 9.53 8.94
C PRO A 24 -29.57 11.06 9.05
N PHE A 25 -28.35 11.58 9.16
CA PHE A 25 -28.07 13.01 9.03
C PHE A 25 -27.11 13.24 7.85
N ASP A 26 -27.08 14.47 7.35
CA ASP A 26 -26.16 14.81 6.28
C ASP A 26 -24.73 14.88 6.80
N LEU A 27 -23.95 13.85 6.46
CA LEU A 27 -22.55 13.73 6.85
C LEU A 27 -21.71 14.86 6.27
N ALA A 28 -22.03 15.38 5.07
CA ALA A 28 -21.21 16.36 4.36
C ALA A 28 -21.24 17.74 5.02
N THR A 29 -22.37 18.10 5.63
CA THR A 29 -22.57 19.38 6.34
C THR A 29 -22.31 19.30 7.84
N SER A 30 -22.07 18.10 8.37
CA SER A 30 -21.79 17.86 9.79
C SER A 30 -20.32 18.10 10.16
N SER A 31 -20.08 18.43 11.44
CA SER A 31 -18.73 18.52 12.03
C SER A 31 -17.96 17.20 11.95
N ILE A 32 -18.63 16.07 11.74
CA ILE A 32 -18.02 14.74 11.55
C ILE A 32 -17.27 14.62 10.22
N ALA A 33 -17.63 15.42 9.20
CA ALA A 33 -16.87 15.46 7.95
C ALA A 33 -15.55 16.21 8.04
N VAL A 34 -15.32 16.98 9.11
CA VAL A 34 -14.05 17.69 9.33
C VAL A 34 -12.92 16.66 9.46
N PRO A 35 -11.81 16.80 8.70
CA PRO A 35 -10.74 15.81 8.67
C PRO A 35 -10.18 15.43 10.04
N ASP A 36 -9.99 16.43 10.92
CA ASP A 36 -9.44 16.22 12.26
C ASP A 36 -10.41 15.47 13.17
N VAL A 37 -11.70 15.76 13.08
CA VAL A 37 -12.77 15.07 13.83
C VAL A 37 -12.85 13.61 13.36
N ARG A 38 -12.78 13.37 12.05
CA ARG A 38 -12.79 12.02 11.48
C ARG A 38 -11.54 11.24 11.89
N ALA A 39 -10.37 11.89 11.91
CA ALA A 39 -9.12 11.27 12.37
C ALA A 39 -9.22 10.87 13.85
N ALA A 40 -9.71 11.76 14.71
CA ALA A 40 -9.90 11.50 16.13
C ALA A 40 -10.92 10.38 16.41
N LEU A 41 -12.03 10.33 15.65
CA LEU A 41 -13.01 9.23 15.74
C LEU A 41 -12.42 7.89 15.31
N SER A 42 -11.63 7.88 14.23
CA SER A 42 -10.93 6.69 13.76
C SER A 42 -9.85 6.20 14.74
N GLU A 43 -9.13 7.12 15.41
CA GLU A 43 -8.18 6.80 16.47
C GLU A 43 -8.88 6.24 17.72
N LEU A 44 -9.96 6.88 18.16
CA LEU A 44 -10.80 6.38 19.25
C LEU A 44 -11.35 4.98 18.93
N LYS A 45 -11.82 4.77 17.70
CA LYS A 45 -12.27 3.46 17.22
C LYS A 45 -11.17 2.43 17.30
N LEU A 46 -9.95 2.77 16.87
CA LEU A 46 -8.78 1.91 16.96
C LEU A 46 -8.48 1.52 18.40
N VAL A 47 -8.40 2.49 19.33
CA VAL A 47 -8.18 2.26 20.76
C VAL A 47 -9.29 1.40 21.38
N LEU A 48 -10.54 1.66 21.02
CA LEU A 48 -11.68 0.87 21.48
C LEU A 48 -11.63 -0.56 20.94
N THR A 49 -11.12 -0.79 19.72
CA THR A 49 -10.92 -2.15 19.16
C THR A 49 -9.67 -2.85 19.67
N GLU A 50 -8.59 -2.14 19.96
CA GLU A 50 -7.37 -2.71 20.54
C GLU A 50 -7.56 -3.08 22.01
N GLY A 51 -8.32 -2.27 22.77
CA GLY A 51 -8.79 -2.60 24.12
C GLY A 51 -9.98 -3.58 24.16
N SER A 52 -10.66 -3.78 23.03
CA SER A 52 -11.73 -4.79 22.85
C SER A 52 -11.27 -5.91 21.94
N ALA A 53 -10.09 -6.48 22.19
CA ALA A 53 -9.87 -7.87 21.79
C ALA A 53 -11.00 -8.67 22.41
N SER A 54 -12.02 -9.00 21.62
CA SER A 54 -13.08 -9.88 22.09
C SER A 54 -12.38 -11.17 22.49
N ASN A 55 -12.46 -11.54 23.76
CA ASN A 55 -12.10 -12.89 24.22
C ASN A 55 -12.92 -13.98 23.49
N GLU A 56 -13.92 -13.57 22.71
CA GLU A 56 -14.69 -14.38 21.80
C GLU A 56 -13.87 -14.72 20.54
N SER A 57 -13.45 -15.98 20.45
CA SER A 57 -12.81 -16.55 19.27
C SER A 57 -13.72 -16.46 18.04
N ILE A 58 -13.14 -16.28 16.85
CA ILE A 58 -13.89 -16.39 15.59
C ILE A 58 -14.51 -17.81 15.53
N PRO A 59 -15.85 -17.94 15.45
CA PRO A 59 -16.48 -19.26 15.42
C PRO A 59 -16.13 -20.04 14.15
N ASP A 60 -15.84 -21.32 14.28
CA ASP A 60 -15.59 -22.20 13.13
C ASP A 60 -16.83 -22.29 12.21
N THR A 61 -18.04 -22.17 12.77
CA THR A 61 -19.29 -22.15 12.00
C THR A 61 -19.30 -21.05 10.96
N LEU A 62 -18.88 -19.83 11.33
CA LEU A 62 -18.74 -18.71 10.40
C LEU A 62 -17.78 -19.03 9.26
N LEU A 63 -16.64 -19.66 9.57
CA LEU A 63 -15.62 -20.03 8.59
C LEU A 63 -16.14 -21.12 7.63
N LEU A 64 -16.87 -22.10 8.17
CA LEU A 64 -17.52 -23.17 7.40
C LEU A 64 -18.62 -22.65 6.47
N GLU A 65 -19.50 -21.79 6.97
CA GLU A 65 -20.57 -21.17 6.18
C GLU A 65 -19.99 -20.30 5.07
N THR A 66 -18.99 -19.48 5.38
CA THR A 66 -18.29 -18.67 4.37
C THR A 66 -17.65 -19.55 3.29
N HIS A 67 -17.01 -20.66 3.68
CA HIS A 67 -16.46 -21.61 2.71
C HIS A 67 -17.55 -22.20 1.81
N ARG A 68 -18.66 -22.65 2.38
CA ARG A 68 -19.81 -23.21 1.63
C ARG A 68 -20.44 -22.20 0.68
N GLU A 69 -20.64 -20.95 1.10
CA GLU A 69 -21.15 -19.88 0.23
C GLU A 69 -20.21 -19.65 -0.96
N LEU A 70 -18.90 -19.63 -0.74
CA LEU A 70 -17.93 -19.49 -1.82
C LEU A 70 -17.96 -20.69 -2.78
N VAL A 71 -18.10 -21.92 -2.28
CA VAL A 71 -18.28 -23.11 -3.13
C VAL A 71 -19.58 -23.03 -3.93
N ALA A 72 -20.68 -22.58 -3.32
CA ALA A 72 -21.98 -22.42 -3.99
C ALA A 72 -21.92 -21.37 -5.11
N LEU A 73 -21.06 -20.36 -4.97
CA LEU A 73 -20.76 -19.38 -6.01
C LEU A 73 -19.79 -19.90 -7.09
N GLY A 74 -19.41 -21.18 -7.04
CA GLY A 74 -18.54 -21.83 -8.03
C GLY A 74 -17.03 -21.64 -7.79
N TYR A 75 -16.63 -21.09 -6.64
CA TYR A 75 -15.20 -20.96 -6.31
C TYR A 75 -14.65 -22.25 -5.69
N GLN A 76 -13.33 -22.40 -5.79
CA GLN A 76 -12.55 -23.34 -4.97
C GLN A 76 -11.82 -22.55 -3.88
N PRO A 77 -12.40 -22.39 -2.67
CA PRO A 77 -11.90 -21.44 -1.70
C PRO A 77 -10.53 -21.85 -1.17
N VAL A 78 -9.59 -20.90 -1.09
CA VAL A 78 -8.33 -21.05 -0.34
C VAL A 78 -8.37 -20.22 0.94
N PRO A 79 -7.56 -20.56 1.97
CA PRO A 79 -7.54 -19.82 3.23
C PRO A 79 -7.36 -18.29 3.05
N GLU A 80 -6.54 -17.88 2.08
CA GLU A 80 -6.35 -16.46 1.81
C GLU A 80 -7.58 -15.76 1.20
N GLN A 81 -8.43 -16.48 0.46
CA GLN A 81 -9.70 -15.94 -0.03
C GLN A 81 -10.66 -15.70 1.13
N LEU A 82 -10.78 -16.64 2.07
CA LEU A 82 -11.57 -16.46 3.30
C LEU A 82 -11.10 -15.22 4.07
N VAL A 83 -9.77 -15.07 4.27
CA VAL A 83 -9.18 -13.89 4.92
C VAL A 83 -9.59 -12.59 4.21
N ARG A 84 -9.60 -12.57 2.87
CA ARG A 84 -9.94 -11.36 2.10
C ARG A 84 -11.42 -11.03 2.15
N VAL A 85 -12.28 -12.03 2.06
CA VAL A 85 -13.74 -11.89 2.14
C VAL A 85 -14.14 -11.41 3.53
N LEU A 86 -13.73 -12.13 4.57
CA LEU A 86 -14.10 -11.84 5.96
C LEU A 86 -13.57 -10.47 6.45
N ARG A 87 -12.45 -10.00 5.89
CA ARG A 87 -11.89 -8.66 6.16
C ARG A 87 -12.46 -7.57 5.24
N GLY A 88 -13.23 -7.93 4.21
CA GLY A 88 -13.82 -6.98 3.28
C GLY A 88 -12.77 -6.25 2.44
N SER A 89 -11.82 -7.00 1.86
CA SER A 89 -10.71 -6.44 1.11
C SER A 89 -11.19 -5.68 -0.13
N ARG A 90 -10.92 -4.37 -0.20
CA ARG A 90 -11.26 -3.50 -1.34
C ARG A 90 -10.57 -3.92 -2.66
N SER A 91 -9.55 -4.77 -2.58
CA SER A 91 -8.82 -5.32 -3.74
C SER A 91 -9.55 -6.47 -4.44
N ILE A 92 -10.68 -6.93 -3.91
CA ILE A 92 -11.48 -7.97 -4.56
C ILE A 92 -12.18 -7.35 -5.78
N ALA A 93 -11.78 -7.81 -6.97
CA ALA A 93 -12.31 -7.34 -8.24
C ALA A 93 -13.72 -7.87 -8.51
N ASP A 94 -14.00 -9.13 -8.15
CA ASP A 94 -15.29 -9.77 -8.38
C ASP A 94 -16.37 -9.25 -7.42
N ALA A 95 -17.48 -8.77 -7.98
CA ALA A 95 -18.61 -8.26 -7.20
C ALA A 95 -19.38 -9.36 -6.46
N ASN A 96 -19.40 -10.59 -6.98
CA ASN A 96 -20.11 -11.73 -6.36
C ASN A 96 -19.49 -12.10 -5.01
N LEU A 97 -18.17 -11.95 -4.87
CA LEU A 97 -17.47 -12.17 -3.59
C LEU A 97 -17.82 -11.13 -2.52
N LYS A 98 -18.38 -9.97 -2.91
CA LYS A 98 -18.87 -8.95 -1.97
C LYS A 98 -20.29 -9.22 -1.51
N ALA A 99 -21.02 -10.09 -2.21
CA ALA A 99 -22.37 -10.52 -1.85
C ALA A 99 -22.38 -11.67 -0.83
N VAL A 100 -21.22 -12.26 -0.53
CA VAL A 100 -21.06 -13.27 0.53
C VAL A 100 -21.49 -12.66 1.87
N THR A 101 -22.32 -13.37 2.61
CA THR A 101 -22.96 -12.88 3.85
C THR A 101 -21.93 -12.38 4.86
N ALA A 102 -20.82 -13.11 4.99
CA ALA A 102 -19.76 -12.81 5.93
C ALA A 102 -18.77 -11.72 5.47
N TYR A 103 -19.00 -11.08 4.32
CA TYR A 103 -18.06 -10.10 3.76
C TYR A 103 -17.83 -8.91 4.71
N GLY A 104 -16.57 -8.69 5.08
CA GLY A 104 -16.17 -7.56 5.94
C GLY A 104 -16.54 -7.68 7.42
N THR A 105 -17.23 -8.76 7.83
CA THR A 105 -17.75 -8.93 9.20
C THR A 105 -16.67 -8.94 10.29
N LEU A 106 -15.45 -9.38 9.96
CA LEU A 106 -14.34 -9.47 10.92
C LEU A 106 -13.47 -8.21 10.96
N ARG A 107 -13.62 -7.29 9.99
CA ARG A 107 -12.70 -6.14 9.81
C ARG A 107 -12.65 -5.24 11.04
N ALA A 108 -13.78 -5.00 11.68
CA ALA A 108 -13.89 -4.13 12.84
C ALA A 108 -13.75 -4.86 14.19
N LYS A 109 -13.76 -6.20 14.18
CA LYS A 109 -13.77 -7.02 15.40
C LYS A 109 -12.39 -7.59 15.75
N TYR A 110 -11.56 -7.86 14.74
CA TYR A 110 -10.29 -8.56 14.94
C TYR A 110 -9.15 -7.91 14.16
N SER A 111 -7.94 -8.01 14.70
CA SER A 111 -6.74 -7.58 13.99
C SER A 111 -6.50 -8.46 12.76
N LYS A 112 -5.88 -7.89 11.71
CA LYS A 112 -5.52 -8.63 10.50
C LYS A 112 -4.66 -9.87 10.82
N ARG A 113 -3.71 -9.74 11.74
CA ARG A 113 -2.81 -10.82 12.14
C ARG A 113 -3.58 -11.96 12.81
N TYR A 114 -4.52 -11.62 13.70
CA TYR A 114 -5.37 -12.61 14.36
C TYR A 114 -6.24 -13.37 13.36
N ILE A 115 -6.94 -12.68 12.46
CA ILE A 115 -7.76 -13.31 11.41
C ILE A 115 -6.94 -14.29 10.56
N ILE A 116 -5.74 -13.89 10.14
CA ILE A 116 -4.84 -14.75 9.35
C ILE A 116 -4.48 -16.01 10.14
N GLN A 117 -4.09 -15.86 11.41
CA GLN A 117 -3.70 -16.99 12.25
C GLN A 117 -4.87 -17.95 12.48
N THR A 118 -6.05 -17.43 12.86
CA THR A 118 -7.23 -18.25 13.12
C THR A 118 -7.67 -19.03 11.87
N ILE A 119 -7.66 -18.40 10.70
CA ILE A 119 -8.03 -19.07 9.45
C ILE A 119 -6.97 -20.09 9.04
N ALA A 120 -5.68 -19.83 9.29
CA ALA A 120 -4.62 -20.83 9.08
C ALA A 120 -4.80 -22.05 10.01
N ASP A 121 -5.14 -21.82 11.27
CA ASP A 121 -5.40 -22.89 12.25
C ASP A 121 -6.64 -23.70 11.89
N PHE A 122 -7.70 -23.03 11.45
CA PHE A 122 -8.90 -23.66 10.90
C PHE A 122 -8.58 -24.51 9.66
N ALA A 123 -7.81 -23.98 8.70
CA ALA A 123 -7.43 -24.70 7.49
C ALA A 123 -6.58 -25.95 7.80
N ARG A 124 -5.73 -25.90 8.83
CA ARG A 124 -5.00 -27.08 9.31
C ARG A 124 -5.92 -28.15 9.90
N ARG A 125 -6.92 -27.75 10.70
CA ARG A 125 -7.90 -28.67 11.30
C ARG A 125 -8.89 -29.24 10.29
N HIS A 126 -9.20 -28.50 9.23
CA HIS A 126 -10.16 -28.86 8.20
C HIS A 126 -9.51 -29.00 6.82
N SER A 127 -8.35 -29.65 6.75
CA SER A 127 -7.54 -29.77 5.52
C SER A 127 -8.32 -30.34 4.33
N ALA A 128 -9.27 -31.26 4.58
CA ALA A 128 -10.14 -31.83 3.54
C ALA A 128 -10.99 -30.79 2.79
N LEU A 129 -11.40 -29.69 3.44
CA LEU A 129 -12.17 -28.62 2.79
C LEU A 129 -11.33 -27.83 1.76
N PHE A 130 -10.01 -27.92 1.87
CA PHE A 130 -9.06 -27.20 1.04
C PHE A 130 -8.21 -28.12 0.15
N ALA A 131 -8.43 -29.44 0.22
CA ALA A 131 -7.66 -30.44 -0.50
C ALA A 131 -7.84 -30.36 -2.03
N ASN A 132 -9.02 -29.92 -2.47
CA ASN A 132 -9.38 -29.74 -3.89
C ASN A 132 -9.23 -28.31 -4.37
N SER A 133 -8.81 -27.39 -3.49
CA SER A 133 -8.45 -26.04 -3.89
C SER A 133 -7.14 -26.18 -4.64
N GLY A 134 -7.24 -26.45 -5.95
CA GLY A 134 -6.11 -26.76 -6.81
C GLY A 134 -4.97 -25.84 -6.46
N VAL A 135 -3.81 -26.43 -6.15
CA VAL A 135 -2.57 -25.73 -5.79
C VAL A 135 -2.49 -24.52 -6.70
N ILE A 136 -2.84 -23.33 -6.18
CA ILE A 136 -2.62 -22.10 -6.91
C ILE A 136 -1.11 -22.09 -6.99
N ALA A 137 -0.58 -22.45 -8.17
CA ALA A 137 0.84 -22.45 -8.42
C ALA A 137 1.34 -21.14 -7.80
N PRO A 138 2.31 -21.20 -6.87
CA PRO A 138 2.76 -20.01 -6.17
C PRO A 138 2.96 -18.95 -7.24
N LYS A 139 2.27 -17.80 -7.10
CA LYS A 139 2.35 -16.71 -8.09
C LYS A 139 3.81 -16.66 -8.52
N PRO A 140 4.12 -16.81 -9.83
CA PRO A 140 5.51 -16.89 -10.27
C PRO A 140 6.23 -15.77 -9.56
N LYS A 141 7.25 -16.12 -8.76
CA LYS A 141 8.02 -15.13 -8.00
C LYS A 141 8.32 -14.05 -9.01
N LYS A 142 7.82 -12.84 -8.77
CA LYS A 142 7.92 -11.74 -9.72
C LYS A 142 9.39 -11.69 -10.14
N GLU A 143 9.67 -12.09 -11.38
CA GLU A 143 11.03 -12.23 -11.84
C GLU A 143 11.70 -10.88 -11.61
N ARG A 144 12.92 -10.91 -11.07
CA ARG A 144 13.67 -9.68 -10.85
C ARG A 144 13.74 -8.98 -12.20
N SER A 145 13.39 -7.69 -12.20
CA SER A 145 13.44 -6.90 -13.42
C SER A 145 14.85 -6.99 -14.01
N PRO A 146 15.04 -7.42 -15.28
CA PRO A 146 16.35 -7.72 -15.86
C PRO A 146 17.35 -6.57 -15.78
N HIS A 147 16.86 -5.32 -15.77
CA HIS A 147 17.72 -4.14 -15.68
C HIS A 147 18.50 -4.05 -14.36
N LEU A 148 18.05 -4.69 -13.28
CA LEU A 148 18.71 -4.64 -11.97
C LEU A 148 20.04 -5.42 -11.89
N ASP A 149 20.32 -6.24 -12.91
CA ASP A 149 21.54 -7.03 -13.01
C ASP A 149 22.65 -6.30 -13.79
N LEU A 150 22.35 -5.14 -14.37
CA LEU A 150 23.35 -4.31 -15.04
C LEU A 150 24.41 -3.78 -14.04
N PRO A 151 25.71 -3.85 -14.39
CA PRO A 151 26.79 -3.58 -13.44
C PRO A 151 27.16 -2.09 -13.27
N PHE A 152 26.64 -1.16 -14.09
CA PHE A 152 27.10 0.25 -14.16
C PHE A 152 27.39 0.94 -12.80
N PHE A 153 26.47 0.87 -11.83
CA PHE A 153 26.64 1.49 -10.49
C PHE A 153 27.42 0.61 -9.50
N ARG A 154 27.85 -0.58 -9.91
CA ARG A 154 28.65 -1.55 -9.15
C ARG A 154 30.06 -1.73 -9.73
N GLU A 155 30.33 -1.15 -10.90
CA GLU A 155 31.66 -1.07 -11.49
C GLU A 155 32.58 -0.18 -10.65
N GLU A 156 33.87 -0.17 -11.02
CA GLU A 156 34.82 0.74 -10.39
C GLU A 156 34.32 2.18 -10.46
N ARG A 157 34.39 2.87 -9.33
CA ARG A 157 33.86 4.23 -9.21
C ARG A 157 34.68 5.17 -10.10
N PHE A 158 34.00 5.86 -11.02
CA PHE A 158 34.54 6.99 -11.73
C PHE A 158 33.72 8.23 -11.41
N ASP A 159 34.40 9.35 -11.22
CA ASP A 159 33.78 10.62 -10.95
C ASP A 159 34.56 11.74 -11.63
N LYS A 160 34.06 12.16 -12.79
CA LYS A 160 34.59 13.25 -13.61
C LYS A 160 33.68 14.48 -13.56
N LEU A 161 32.72 14.49 -12.63
CA LEU A 161 31.77 15.58 -12.52
C LEU A 161 32.43 16.76 -11.78
N THR A 162 32.73 17.82 -12.51
CA THR A 162 33.26 19.06 -11.92
C THR A 162 32.18 19.77 -11.10
N ASP A 163 32.60 20.58 -10.14
CA ASP A 163 31.65 21.32 -9.29
C ASP A 163 30.83 22.34 -10.09
N GLU A 164 31.42 22.94 -11.13
CA GLU A 164 30.74 23.83 -12.07
C GLU A 164 29.62 23.11 -12.81
N LYS A 165 29.91 21.93 -13.39
CA LYS A 165 28.90 21.16 -14.13
C LYS A 165 27.85 20.58 -13.19
N ALA A 166 28.24 20.18 -11.98
CA ALA A 166 27.31 19.75 -10.94
C ALA A 166 26.32 20.87 -10.56
N LEU A 167 26.80 22.11 -10.44
CA LEU A 167 25.98 23.28 -10.15
C LEU A 167 25.01 23.61 -11.31
N GLU A 168 25.50 23.54 -12.55
CA GLU A 168 24.68 23.70 -13.76
C GLU A 168 23.53 22.68 -13.78
N LEU A 169 23.85 21.39 -13.68
CA LEU A 169 22.86 20.30 -13.67
C LEU A 169 21.86 20.45 -12.53
N LYS A 170 22.32 20.79 -11.32
CA LYS A 170 21.44 21.04 -10.18
C LYS A 170 20.46 22.18 -10.46
N THR A 171 20.94 23.26 -11.06
CA THR A 171 20.10 24.41 -11.43
C THR A 171 19.03 24.01 -12.45
N GLU A 172 19.37 23.16 -13.41
CA GLU A 172 18.40 22.64 -14.39
C GLU A 172 17.36 21.70 -13.76
N ILE A 173 17.79 20.84 -12.83
CA ILE A 173 16.90 19.96 -12.06
C ILE A 173 15.93 20.78 -11.21
N ASP A 174 16.40 21.84 -10.57
CA ASP A 174 15.56 22.71 -9.74
C ASP A 174 14.51 23.46 -10.59
N LYS A 175 14.87 23.86 -11.81
CA LYS A 175 13.93 24.48 -12.78
C LYS A 175 12.77 23.57 -13.20
N LEU A 176 12.91 22.24 -13.08
CA LEU A 176 11.81 21.31 -13.40
C LEU A 176 10.61 21.47 -12.45
N GLY A 177 10.81 22.06 -11.26
CA GLY A 177 9.76 22.26 -10.27
C GLY A 177 9.17 20.95 -9.73
N PHE A 178 8.07 21.06 -8.99
CA PHE A 178 7.34 19.94 -8.40
C PHE A 178 5.99 19.73 -9.08
N ALA A 179 5.65 18.50 -9.43
CA ALA A 179 4.34 18.15 -9.99
C ALA A 179 3.21 18.32 -8.96
N ARG A 180 3.51 18.16 -7.66
CA ARG A 180 2.56 18.40 -6.57
C ARG A 180 3.14 19.32 -5.50
N PRO A 181 2.41 20.39 -5.11
CA PRO A 181 2.76 21.24 -3.97
C PRO A 181 2.96 20.42 -2.69
N THR A 182 3.98 20.78 -1.89
CA THR A 182 4.38 20.02 -0.68
C THR A 182 3.32 20.05 0.42
N ASP A 183 2.62 21.17 0.57
CA ASP A 183 1.51 21.40 1.52
C ASP A 183 0.37 20.39 1.34
N LYS A 184 0.05 20.02 0.09
CA LYS A 184 -1.02 19.07 -0.27
C LYS A 184 -0.62 17.60 -0.16
N LEU A 185 0.60 17.29 0.28
CA LEU A 185 1.06 15.91 0.41
C LEU A 185 0.78 15.32 1.80
N PRO A 186 0.51 13.99 1.89
CA PRO A 186 0.49 13.28 3.15
C PRO A 186 1.79 13.47 3.94
N GLU A 187 1.70 13.46 5.28
CA GLU A 187 2.81 13.80 6.18
C GLU A 187 4.09 13.00 5.91
N PHE A 188 3.96 11.69 5.65
CA PHE A 188 5.11 10.83 5.35
C PHE A 188 5.89 11.27 4.10
N LYS A 189 5.21 11.81 3.09
CA LYS A 189 5.85 12.34 1.88
C LYS A 189 6.49 13.70 2.13
N ARG A 190 5.84 14.56 2.92
CA ARG A 190 6.43 15.85 3.36
C ARG A 190 7.72 15.62 4.13
N ARG A 191 7.73 14.64 5.04
CA ARG A 191 8.92 14.25 5.82
C ARG A 191 10.06 13.79 4.90
N ALA A 192 9.77 12.97 3.91
CA ALA A 192 10.78 12.53 2.94
C ALA A 192 11.36 13.69 2.12
N ARG A 193 10.52 14.66 1.72
CA ARG A 193 10.96 15.85 0.98
C ARG A 193 11.91 16.76 1.75
N LYS A 194 12.01 16.64 3.09
CA LYS A 194 13.02 17.37 3.88
C LYS A 194 14.44 16.92 3.54
N ASN A 195 14.64 15.63 3.31
CA ASN A 195 15.95 15.06 3.01
C ASN A 195 16.18 14.90 1.50
N TYR A 196 15.10 14.62 0.77
CA TYR A 196 15.12 14.34 -0.66
C TYR A 196 14.05 15.19 -1.34
N PRO A 197 14.35 16.45 -1.74
CA PRO A 197 13.37 17.40 -2.25
C PRO A 197 12.44 16.82 -3.33
N ARG A 198 12.98 16.00 -4.23
CA ARG A 198 12.24 15.38 -5.35
C ARG A 198 11.77 13.95 -5.03
N ALA A 199 11.72 13.54 -3.75
CA ALA A 199 11.15 12.26 -3.37
C ALA A 199 9.68 12.14 -3.78
N TYR A 200 9.32 10.96 -4.31
CA TYR A 200 8.00 10.63 -4.84
C TYR A 200 7.54 11.46 -6.04
N GLU A 201 8.43 12.27 -6.63
CA GLU A 201 8.14 12.91 -7.91
C GLU A 201 8.21 11.88 -9.04
N PRO A 202 7.27 11.88 -9.99
CA PRO A 202 7.37 11.06 -11.19
C PRO A 202 8.59 11.50 -12.01
N TRP A 203 9.30 10.54 -12.58
CA TRP A 203 10.40 10.84 -13.49
C TRP A 203 9.85 11.40 -14.81
N THR A 204 10.23 12.63 -15.14
CA THR A 204 9.86 13.27 -16.41
C THR A 204 10.89 12.96 -17.50
N ARG A 205 10.53 13.18 -18.77
CA ARG A 205 11.47 13.01 -19.88
C ARG A 205 12.69 13.94 -19.76
N ALA A 206 12.47 15.18 -19.31
CA ALA A 206 13.55 16.13 -19.06
C ALA A 206 14.46 15.65 -17.92
N GLU A 207 13.89 15.17 -16.82
CA GLU A 207 14.68 14.64 -15.69
C GLU A 207 15.47 13.38 -16.08
N HIS A 208 14.93 12.52 -16.95
CA HIS A 208 15.69 11.39 -17.51
C HIS A 208 16.85 11.85 -18.39
N ALA A 209 16.68 12.90 -19.20
CA ALA A 209 17.76 13.44 -20.03
C ALA A 209 18.91 13.95 -19.17
N LEU A 210 18.60 14.73 -18.11
CA LEU A 210 19.58 15.20 -17.13
C LEU A 210 20.27 14.03 -16.41
N LEU A 211 19.53 12.96 -16.10
CA LEU A 211 20.11 11.78 -15.46
C LEU A 211 21.09 11.07 -16.38
N ILE A 212 20.74 10.88 -17.66
CA ILE A 212 21.63 10.30 -18.66
C ILE A 212 22.90 11.15 -18.78
N GLU A 213 22.76 12.46 -18.90
CA GLU A 213 23.88 13.39 -18.97
C GLU A 213 24.78 13.27 -17.73
N THR A 214 24.20 13.27 -16.53
CA THR A 214 24.96 13.13 -15.29
C THR A 214 25.72 11.80 -15.22
N MET A 215 25.09 10.71 -15.67
CA MET A 215 25.70 9.37 -15.72
C MET A 215 26.87 9.27 -16.71
N CYS A 216 26.99 10.18 -17.67
CA CYS A 216 28.18 10.26 -18.53
C CYS A 216 29.42 10.75 -17.76
N TYR A 217 29.24 11.49 -16.67
CA TYR A 217 30.33 12.06 -15.87
C TYR A 217 30.68 11.23 -14.63
N THR A 218 29.71 10.52 -14.05
CA THR A 218 29.94 9.75 -12.82
C THR A 218 29.04 8.52 -12.74
N ASN A 219 29.55 7.43 -12.15
CA ASN A 219 28.72 6.29 -11.74
C ASN A 219 28.48 6.24 -10.22
N ASP A 220 28.83 7.31 -9.50
CA ASP A 220 28.54 7.42 -8.07
C ASP A 220 27.06 7.77 -7.83
N ALA A 221 26.29 6.75 -7.45
CA ALA A 221 24.86 6.91 -7.19
C ALA A 221 24.54 7.88 -6.05
N GLU A 222 25.41 8.02 -5.03
CA GLU A 222 25.19 8.93 -3.90
C GLU A 222 25.45 10.39 -4.31
N ARG A 223 26.49 10.62 -5.13
CA ARG A 223 26.75 11.95 -5.71
C ARG A 223 25.59 12.39 -6.60
N ILE A 224 25.11 11.51 -7.48
CA ILE A 224 23.95 11.80 -8.34
C ILE A 224 22.69 12.01 -7.49
N ALA A 225 22.45 11.18 -6.46
CA ALA A 225 21.30 11.30 -5.57
C ALA A 225 21.20 12.68 -4.92
N THR A 226 22.34 13.23 -4.51
CA THR A 226 22.44 14.57 -3.90
C THR A 226 22.04 15.67 -4.88
N LEU A 227 22.45 15.57 -6.16
CA LEU A 227 22.09 16.55 -7.20
C LEU A 227 20.61 16.51 -7.55
N PHE A 228 20.05 15.31 -7.65
CA PHE A 228 18.65 15.10 -8.00
C PHE A 228 17.69 15.28 -6.83
N GLY A 229 18.20 15.38 -5.59
CA GLY A 229 17.36 15.40 -4.40
C GLY A 229 16.50 14.14 -4.27
N ARG A 230 17.05 12.98 -4.67
CA ARG A 230 16.42 11.66 -4.63
C ARG A 230 17.29 10.69 -3.83
N THR A 231 16.81 9.49 -3.57
CA THR A 231 17.62 8.44 -2.92
C THR A 231 18.54 7.77 -3.93
N ALA A 232 19.73 7.31 -3.51
CA ALA A 232 20.63 6.53 -4.37
C ALA A 232 19.94 5.30 -4.98
N LYS A 233 19.10 4.61 -4.20
CA LYS A 233 18.26 3.51 -4.70
C LYS A 233 17.37 3.93 -5.88
N SER A 234 16.76 5.12 -5.81
CA SER A 234 15.93 5.64 -6.90
C SER A 234 16.76 6.00 -8.13
N ILE A 235 17.98 6.51 -7.95
CA ILE A 235 18.91 6.80 -9.04
C ILE A 235 19.33 5.49 -9.72
N THR A 236 19.75 4.49 -8.95
CA THR A 236 20.18 3.20 -9.49
C THR A 236 19.06 2.55 -10.30
N ASP A 237 17.83 2.46 -9.76
CA ASP A 237 16.72 1.83 -10.48
C ASP A 237 16.37 2.59 -11.78
N ALA A 238 16.32 3.92 -11.74
CA ALA A 238 16.01 4.73 -12.91
C ALA A 238 17.13 4.67 -13.97
N GLY A 239 18.39 4.84 -13.56
CA GLY A 239 19.55 4.82 -14.45
C GLY A 239 19.74 3.47 -15.12
N LEU A 240 19.65 2.37 -14.38
CA LEU A 240 19.75 1.02 -14.97
C LEU A 240 18.60 0.74 -15.93
N LYS A 241 17.39 1.20 -15.63
CA LYS A 241 16.24 1.08 -16.53
C LYS A 241 16.47 1.86 -17.83
N LEU A 242 17.07 3.05 -17.78
CA LEU A 242 17.42 3.84 -18.97
C LEU A 242 18.47 3.13 -19.83
N ILE A 243 19.52 2.59 -19.22
CA ILE A 243 20.55 1.80 -19.93
C ILE A 243 19.91 0.58 -20.60
N TYR A 244 19.09 -0.17 -19.86
CA TYR A 244 18.41 -1.36 -20.39
C TYR A 244 17.52 -1.03 -21.58
N ASN A 245 16.66 -0.01 -21.46
CA ASN A 245 15.78 0.42 -22.54
C ASN A 245 16.55 0.90 -23.76
N SER A 246 17.68 1.60 -23.57
CA SER A 246 18.55 2.02 -24.67
C SER A 246 19.13 0.82 -25.43
N LYS A 247 19.61 -0.21 -24.70
CA LYS A 247 20.11 -1.46 -25.30
C LYS A 247 19.03 -2.24 -26.05
N GLN A 248 17.79 -2.25 -25.56
CA GLN A 248 16.67 -2.93 -26.22
C GLN A 248 16.22 -2.21 -27.50
N ASN A 249 16.25 -0.87 -27.51
CA ASN A 249 15.86 -0.09 -28.69
C ASN A 249 16.94 -0.04 -29.79
N ALA A 250 18.19 -0.39 -29.45
CA ALA A 250 19.31 -0.45 -30.38
C ALA A 250 19.52 -1.85 -31.00
N ALA A 251 18.81 -2.86 -30.50
CA ALA A 251 18.80 -4.24 -30.99
C ALA A 251 17.66 -4.46 -31.98
#